data_AF-A0A971ANJ8-F1
#
_entry.id   AF-A0A971ANJ8-F1
#
_cell.length_a   1.000
_cell.length_b   1.000
_cell.length_c   1.000
_cell.angle_alpha   90.00
_cell.angle_beta   90.00
_cell.angle_gamma   90.00
#
_symmetry.space_group_name_H-M   'P 1'
#
loop_
_entity.id
_entity.type
_entity.pdbx_description
1 polymer ?
#
loop_
_entity_poly.entity_id
_entity_poly.type
_entity_poly.pdbx_seq_one_letter_code
_entity_poly.pdbx_strand_id
1 'polypeptide(L)'
;MLTRAEIKEIIPHREPFLLLDEVVALKPGISARGRYHVDPRGPWFAGHFPGRPIFPGVLQVEALAQLGAVAILSQPEFKGCLALFAGLDQVKFRRQVRPGDSLDMEAEIVRARGSFGIGRGRAWVAGQVVLEAVLKFAMVRGGDGRES
;
A
#
# COMPACT_ATOMS: atom_id res chain seq x y z
N MET A 1 -13.57 9.95 -3.11
CA MET A 1 -13.56 8.68 -2.36
C MET A 1 -13.58 7.57 -3.38
N LEU A 2 -12.70 6.58 -3.28
CA LEU A 2 -12.67 5.42 -4.16
C LEU A 2 -13.07 4.17 -3.38
N THR A 3 -13.99 3.42 -3.95
CA THR A 3 -14.40 2.08 -3.52
C THR A 3 -13.37 1.04 -3.92
N ARG A 4 -13.47 -0.16 -3.33
CA ARG A 4 -12.62 -1.30 -3.70
C ARG A 4 -12.67 -1.65 -5.20
N ALA A 5 -13.83 -1.49 -5.84
CA ALA A 5 -13.97 -1.71 -7.28
C ALA A 5 -13.15 -0.69 -8.08
N GLU A 6 -13.26 0.60 -7.74
CA GLU A 6 -12.48 1.66 -8.40
C GLU A 6 -10.98 1.53 -8.15
N ILE A 7 -10.57 1.06 -6.97
CA ILE A 7 -9.17 0.78 -6.67
C ILE A 7 -8.62 -0.32 -7.59
N LYS A 8 -9.40 -1.38 -7.86
CA LYS A 8 -9.00 -2.50 -8.74
C LYS A 8 -8.80 -2.08 -10.21
N GLU A 9 -9.38 -0.96 -10.63
CA GLU A 9 -9.16 -0.37 -11.96
C GLU A 9 -7.84 0.43 -12.03
N ILE A 10 -7.30 0.85 -10.89
CA ILE A 10 -6.05 1.63 -10.80
C ILE A 10 -4.85 0.72 -10.54
N ILE A 11 -4.99 -0.26 -9.64
CA ILE A 11 -3.92 -1.19 -9.28
C ILE A 11 -4.29 -2.64 -9.63
N PRO A 12 -3.31 -3.47 -10.02
CA PRO A 12 -3.55 -4.84 -10.47
C PRO A 12 -3.83 -5.82 -9.32
N HIS A 13 -3.57 -5.43 -8.07
CA HIS A 13 -3.69 -6.31 -6.90
C HIS A 13 -5.11 -6.89 -6.76
N ARG A 14 -5.19 -8.17 -6.42
CA ARG A 14 -6.45 -8.91 -6.19
C ARG A 14 -6.34 -9.73 -4.92
N GLU A 15 -7.48 -10.19 -4.42
CA GLU A 15 -7.56 -11.04 -3.24
C GLU A 15 -6.72 -12.32 -3.39
N PRO A 16 -6.07 -12.79 -2.31
CA PRO A 16 -6.04 -12.19 -0.98
C PRO A 16 -5.10 -10.97 -0.84
N PHE A 17 -4.30 -10.62 -1.84
CA PHE A 17 -3.24 -9.61 -1.73
C PHE A 17 -3.66 -8.16 -2.04
N LEU A 18 -4.96 -7.87 -2.17
CA LEU A 18 -5.48 -6.50 -2.22
C LEU A 18 -5.74 -6.01 -0.79
N LEU A 19 -4.83 -5.19 -0.29
CA LEU A 19 -4.79 -4.70 1.10
C LEU A 19 -5.24 -3.24 1.19
N LEU A 20 -6.28 -2.90 0.44
CA LEU A 20 -7.01 -1.64 0.50
C LEU A 20 -8.50 -1.92 0.37
N ASP A 21 -9.30 -1.38 1.28
CA ASP A 21 -10.76 -1.43 1.20
C ASP A 21 -11.32 -0.14 0.60
N GLU A 22 -10.73 1.00 0.96
CA GLU A 22 -11.15 2.31 0.48
C GLU A 22 -10.00 3.33 0.42
N VAL A 23 -10.15 4.31 -0.48
CA VAL A 23 -9.33 5.52 -0.52
C VAL A 23 -10.23 6.72 -0.26
N VAL A 24 -10.12 7.28 0.93
CA VAL A 24 -11.01 8.36 1.42
C VAL A 24 -10.61 9.72 0.85
N ALA A 25 -9.34 9.94 0.51
CA ALA A 25 -8.85 11.15 -0.15
C ALA A 25 -7.73 10.82 -1.13
N LEU A 26 -7.74 11.47 -2.29
CA LEU A 26 -6.75 11.26 -3.34
C LEU A 26 -6.43 12.60 -4.01
N LYS A 27 -5.14 12.93 -4.08
CA LYS A 27 -4.57 13.98 -4.93
C LYS A 27 -3.57 13.31 -5.86
N PRO A 28 -3.92 13.02 -7.13
CA PRO A 28 -3.06 12.28 -8.05
C PRO A 28 -1.65 12.87 -8.12
N GLY A 29 -0.63 12.02 -7.97
CA GLY A 29 0.78 12.41 -7.96
C GLY A 29 1.27 13.14 -6.72
N ILE A 30 0.40 13.43 -5.74
CA ILE A 30 0.72 14.22 -4.56
C ILE A 30 0.51 13.40 -3.29
N SER A 31 -0.69 12.86 -3.07
CA SER A 31 -0.96 12.07 -1.86
C SER A 31 -2.24 11.23 -1.95
N ALA A 32 -2.35 10.24 -1.07
CA ALA A 32 -3.57 9.49 -0.84
C ALA A 32 -3.74 9.14 0.65
N ARG A 33 -4.99 9.04 1.09
CA ARG A 33 -5.40 8.50 2.39
C ARG A 33 -6.37 7.37 2.18
N GLY A 34 -6.18 6.27 2.88
CA GLY A 34 -6.99 5.06 2.72
C GLY A 34 -7.00 4.20 3.97
N ARG A 35 -7.76 3.11 3.90
CA ARG A 35 -7.93 2.18 5.00
C ARG A 35 -7.89 0.73 4.51
N TYR A 36 -7.36 -0.12 5.38
CA TYR A 36 -7.50 -1.57 5.29
C TYR A 36 -7.99 -2.15 6.62
N HIS A 37 -9.07 -2.91 6.58
CA HIS A 37 -9.57 -3.68 7.71
C HIS A 37 -8.86 -5.03 7.74
N VAL A 38 -8.19 -5.31 8.85
CA VAL A 38 -7.44 -6.54 9.04
C VAL A 38 -8.42 -7.68 9.31
N ASP A 39 -8.90 -8.36 8.26
CA ASP A 39 -9.88 -9.45 8.37
C ASP A 39 -9.36 -10.52 9.35
N PRO A 40 -10.06 -10.79 10.46
CA PRO A 40 -9.66 -11.81 11.42
C PRO A 40 -9.49 -13.23 10.85
N ARG A 41 -10.09 -13.50 9.68
CA ARG A 41 -9.99 -14.77 8.95
C ARG A 41 -8.91 -14.74 7.85
N GLY A 42 -8.10 -13.69 7.81
CA GLY A 42 -7.03 -13.52 6.83
C GLY A 42 -6.07 -14.72 6.82
N PRO A 43 -5.63 -15.19 5.63
CA PRO A 43 -4.90 -16.46 5.50
C PRO A 43 -3.54 -16.47 6.20
N TRP A 44 -2.98 -15.31 6.51
CA TRP A 44 -1.71 -15.13 7.21
C TRP A 44 -1.77 -15.53 8.69
N PHE A 45 -2.93 -15.47 9.35
CA PHE A 45 -3.01 -15.68 10.80
C PHE A 45 -2.80 -17.13 11.23
N ALA A 46 -3.03 -18.09 10.34
CA ALA A 46 -2.70 -19.50 10.60
C ALA A 46 -1.20 -19.71 10.82
N GLY A 47 -0.36 -18.89 10.16
CA GLY A 47 1.11 -18.98 10.26
C GLY A 47 1.77 -17.87 11.08
N HIS A 48 1.07 -16.77 11.38
CA HIS A 48 1.68 -15.58 11.99
C HIS A 48 0.84 -15.01 13.14
N PHE A 49 0.82 -15.64 14.32
CA PHE A 49 1.41 -16.93 14.68
C PHE A 49 0.34 -17.82 15.33
N PRO A 50 0.47 -19.16 15.28
CA PRO A 50 -0.43 -20.06 16.02
C PRO A 50 -0.54 -19.65 17.49
N GLY A 51 -1.78 -19.45 17.97
CA GLY A 51 -2.06 -19.01 19.35
C GLY A 51 -1.76 -17.54 19.67
N ARG A 52 -1.16 -16.79 18.74
CA ARG A 52 -0.83 -15.37 18.89
C ARG A 52 -0.89 -14.65 17.53
N PRO A 53 -2.10 -14.41 16.98
CA PRO A 53 -2.23 -13.79 15.67
C PRO A 53 -1.76 -12.34 15.68
N ILE A 54 -0.87 -12.00 14.76
CA ILE A 54 -0.29 -10.66 14.57
C ILE A 54 -0.33 -10.38 13.07
N PHE A 55 -0.81 -9.20 12.65
CA PHE A 55 -0.78 -8.86 11.24
C PHE A 55 0.67 -8.59 10.81
N PRO A 56 1.22 -9.34 9.84
CA PRO A 56 2.63 -9.23 9.47
C PRO A 56 3.02 -7.79 9.12
N GLY A 57 4.12 -7.30 9.68
CA GLY A 57 4.61 -5.94 9.40
C GLY A 57 4.84 -5.69 7.91
N VAL A 58 5.32 -6.70 7.19
CA VAL A 58 5.50 -6.62 5.72
C VAL A 58 4.18 -6.38 4.97
N LEU A 59 3.05 -6.89 5.45
CA LEU A 59 1.74 -6.63 4.85
C LEU A 59 1.23 -5.22 5.16
N GLN A 60 1.64 -4.62 6.28
CA GLN A 60 1.39 -3.20 6.55
C GLN A 60 2.16 -2.31 5.56
N VAL A 61 3.41 -2.67 5.24
CA VAL A 61 4.23 -1.97 4.23
C VAL A 61 3.63 -2.14 2.84
N GLU A 62 3.21 -3.35 2.49
CA GLU A 62 2.49 -3.65 1.25
C GLU A 62 1.24 -2.78 1.10
N ALA A 63 0.35 -2.76 2.11
CA ALA A 63 -0.87 -1.95 2.10
C ALA A 63 -0.57 -0.45 1.87
N LEU A 64 0.45 0.07 2.57
CA LEU A 64 0.90 1.46 2.43
C LEU A 64 1.48 1.73 1.03
N ALA A 65 2.16 0.77 0.44
CA ALA A 65 2.69 0.87 -0.91
C ALA A 65 1.61 0.78 -1.98
N GLN A 66 0.59 -0.06 -1.81
CA GLN A 66 -0.60 -0.06 -2.67
C GLN A 66 -1.28 1.31 -2.64
N LEU A 67 -1.38 1.95 -1.47
CA LEU A 67 -1.93 3.30 -1.36
C LEU A 67 -1.06 4.33 -2.11
N GLY A 68 0.26 4.26 -1.96
CA GLY A 68 1.20 5.08 -2.72
C GLY A 68 1.10 4.85 -4.23
N ALA A 69 0.94 3.59 -4.65
CA ALA A 69 0.74 3.22 -6.04
C ALA A 69 -0.56 3.81 -6.60
N VAL A 70 -1.66 3.79 -5.85
CA VAL A 70 -2.90 4.48 -6.24
C VAL A 70 -2.64 5.97 -6.49
N ALA A 71 -1.91 6.66 -5.60
CA ALA A 71 -1.56 8.06 -5.80
C ALA A 71 -0.76 8.31 -7.09
N ILE A 72 0.25 7.47 -7.38
CA ILE A 72 1.11 7.63 -8.57
C ILE A 72 0.34 7.27 -9.86
N LEU A 73 -0.29 6.10 -9.89
CA LEU A 73 -0.95 5.51 -11.07
C LEU A 73 -2.23 6.24 -11.49
N SER A 74 -2.80 7.05 -10.59
CA SER A 74 -3.92 7.93 -10.92
C SER A 74 -3.51 9.12 -11.80
N GLN A 75 -2.22 9.36 -12.03
CA GLN A 75 -1.77 10.38 -12.98
C GLN A 75 -1.89 9.86 -14.42
N PRO A 76 -2.35 10.70 -15.38
CA PRO A 76 -2.49 10.29 -16.78
C PRO A 76 -1.23 9.68 -17.41
N GLU A 77 -0.04 10.19 -17.05
CA GLU A 77 1.26 9.71 -17.55
C GLU A 77 1.56 8.24 -17.19
N PHE A 78 1.05 7.79 -16.04
CA PHE A 78 1.30 6.47 -15.46
C PHE A 78 0.12 5.51 -15.60
N LYS A 79 -0.95 5.90 -16.31
CA LYS A 79 -2.09 5.03 -16.55
C LYS A 79 -1.64 3.76 -17.28
N GLY A 80 -2.01 2.60 -16.74
CA GLY A 80 -1.63 1.29 -17.29
C GLY A 80 -0.22 0.81 -16.93
N CYS A 81 0.53 1.57 -16.12
CA CYS A 81 1.78 1.09 -15.54
C CYS A 81 1.52 0.13 -14.36
N LEU A 82 2.52 -0.69 -14.08
CA LEU A 82 2.70 -1.40 -12.82
C LEU A 82 3.67 -0.59 -11.95
N ALA A 83 3.35 -0.41 -10.68
CA ALA A 83 4.26 0.15 -9.69
C ALA A 83 4.89 -1.00 -8.89
N LEU A 84 6.14 -1.34 -9.19
CA LEU A 84 6.89 -2.40 -8.51
C LEU A 84 7.72 -1.81 -7.36
N PHE A 85 7.89 -2.58 -6.28
CA PHE A 85 8.83 -2.20 -5.23
C PHE A 85 10.26 -2.15 -5.77
N ALA A 86 10.87 -0.97 -5.71
CA ALA A 86 12.29 -0.78 -5.99
C ALA A 86 13.13 -0.73 -4.71
N GLY A 87 12.50 -0.47 -3.56
CA GLY A 87 13.19 -0.45 -2.27
C GLY A 87 12.39 0.21 -1.15
N LEU A 88 12.91 0.07 0.06
CA LEU A 88 12.34 0.59 1.29
C LEU A 88 13.45 1.24 2.11
N ASP A 89 13.23 2.47 2.58
CA ASP A 89 14.12 3.12 3.55
C ASP A 89 13.37 3.53 4.80
N GLN A 90 14.10 3.65 5.91
CA GLN A 90 13.61 4.20 7.19
C GLN A 90 12.32 3.53 7.70
N VAL A 91 12.13 2.24 7.41
CA VAL A 91 10.97 1.48 7.89
C VAL A 91 11.02 1.33 9.40
N LYS A 92 9.95 1.76 10.09
CA LYS A 92 9.82 1.66 11.54
C LYS A 92 8.47 1.04 11.90
N PHE A 93 8.49 -0.12 12.54
CA PHE A 93 7.33 -0.73 13.17
C PHE A 93 7.28 -0.31 14.64
N ARG A 94 6.19 0.34 15.05
CA ARG A 94 6.06 0.92 16.40
C ARG A 94 5.20 0.07 17.33
N ARG A 95 4.17 -0.61 16.80
CA ARG A 95 3.21 -1.41 17.57
C ARG A 95 2.74 -2.62 16.76
N GLN A 96 2.30 -3.66 17.44
CA GLN A 96 1.67 -4.82 16.81
C GLN A 96 0.27 -4.44 16.32
N VAL A 97 -0.05 -4.84 15.08
CA VAL A 97 -1.40 -4.78 14.52
C VAL A 97 -2.01 -6.18 14.62
N ARG A 98 -3.31 -6.28 14.89
CA ARG A 98 -4.02 -7.51 15.25
C ARG A 98 -5.25 -7.75 14.36
N PRO A 99 -5.79 -8.98 14.32
CA PRO A 99 -7.11 -9.25 13.78
C PRO A 99 -8.18 -8.25 14.23
N GLY A 100 -8.94 -7.71 13.29
CA GLY A 100 -10.03 -6.76 13.54
C GLY A 100 -9.60 -5.30 13.65
N ASP A 101 -8.29 -5.01 13.70
CA ASP A 101 -7.81 -3.63 13.64
C ASP A 101 -8.15 -2.98 12.28
N SER A 102 -8.37 -1.67 12.31
CA SER A 102 -8.45 -0.85 11.09
C SER A 102 -7.15 -0.10 10.93
N LEU A 103 -6.40 -0.44 9.87
CA LEU A 103 -5.16 0.21 9.49
C LEU A 103 -5.48 1.44 8.62
N ASP A 104 -5.54 2.60 9.25
CA ASP A 104 -5.64 3.88 8.55
C ASP A 104 -4.25 4.29 8.05
N MET A 105 -4.18 4.82 6.82
CA MET A 105 -2.92 5.07 6.13
C MET A 105 -2.94 6.41 5.39
N GLU A 106 -1.76 7.01 5.30
CA GLU A 106 -1.46 8.16 4.45
C GLU A 106 -0.16 7.93 3.70
N ALA A 107 -0.16 8.23 2.40
CA ALA A 107 1.02 8.25 1.56
C ALA A 107 1.14 9.61 0.86
N GLU A 108 2.31 10.23 0.94
CA GLU A 108 2.70 11.44 0.23
C GLU A 108 3.77 11.11 -0.82
N ILE A 109 3.62 11.60 -2.03
CA ILE A 109 4.57 11.41 -3.11
C ILE A 109 5.60 12.53 -3.05
N VAL A 110 6.84 12.16 -2.73
CA VAL A 110 7.96 13.09 -2.64
C VAL A 110 8.51 13.39 -4.03
N ARG A 111 8.51 12.38 -4.91
CA ARG A 111 9.01 12.49 -6.28
C ARG A 111 8.36 11.42 -7.14
N ALA A 112 7.95 11.80 -8.35
CA ALA A 112 7.61 10.86 -9.42
C ALA A 112 8.16 11.42 -10.72
N ARG A 113 9.10 10.74 -11.37
CA ARG A 113 9.70 11.18 -12.63
C ARG A 113 10.17 9.99 -13.46
N GLY A 114 9.75 9.93 -14.72
CA GLY A 114 10.10 8.81 -15.61
C GLY A 114 9.65 7.49 -15.01
N SER A 115 10.52 6.48 -15.00
CA SER A 115 10.21 5.15 -14.48
C SER A 115 10.37 5.00 -12.95
N PHE A 116 10.48 6.09 -12.18
CA PHE A 116 10.81 6.02 -10.75
C PHE A 116 9.96 6.95 -9.87
N GLY A 117 9.52 6.44 -8.73
CA GLY A 117 8.76 7.16 -7.71
C GLY A 117 9.32 6.97 -6.29
N ILE A 118 9.19 8.01 -5.45
CA ILE A 118 9.46 7.97 -4.01
C ILE A 118 8.22 8.50 -3.29
N GLY A 119 7.72 7.71 -2.33
CA GLY A 119 6.68 8.12 -1.39
C GLY A 119 7.17 8.06 0.05
N ARG A 120 6.56 8.86 0.92
CA ARG A 120 6.63 8.72 2.38
C ARG A 120 5.26 8.32 2.87
N GLY A 121 5.19 7.33 3.74
CA GLY A 121 3.92 6.87 4.26
C GLY A 121 3.95 6.60 5.75
N ARG A 122 2.78 6.71 6.36
CA ARG A 122 2.53 6.39 7.76
C ARG A 122 1.21 5.65 7.87
N ALA A 123 1.13 4.75 8.84
CA ALA A 123 -0.09 4.05 9.19
C ALA A 123 -0.33 4.12 10.70
N TRP A 124 -1.60 4.13 11.09
CA TRP A 124 -2.03 4.14 12.49
C TRP A 124 -3.25 3.23 12.70
N VAL A 125 -3.40 2.78 13.94
CA VAL A 125 -4.59 2.06 14.43
C VAL A 125 -5.09 2.81 15.65
N ALA A 126 -6.38 3.14 15.69
CA ALA A 126 -6.99 3.92 16.78
C ALA A 126 -6.19 5.19 17.13
N GLY A 127 -5.71 5.91 16.11
CA GLY A 127 -4.93 7.15 16.25
C GLY A 127 -3.48 6.98 16.71
N GLN A 128 -2.99 5.75 16.91
CA GLN A 128 -1.61 5.47 17.31
C GLN A 128 -0.78 4.99 16.12
N VAL A 129 0.35 5.64 15.84
CA VAL A 129 1.25 5.26 14.73
C VAL A 129 1.77 3.84 14.93
N VAL A 130 1.62 3.00 13.91
CA VAL A 130 2.07 1.59 13.90
C VAL A 130 3.19 1.34 12.89
N LEU A 131 3.22 2.08 11.78
CA LEU A 131 4.20 1.97 10.71
C LEU A 131 4.57 3.36 10.17
N GLU A 132 5.85 3.55 9.86
CA GLU A 132 6.33 4.64 9.00
C GLU A 132 7.36 4.07 8.02
N ALA A 133 7.35 4.53 6.77
CA ALA A 133 8.28 4.06 5.74
C ALA A 133 8.51 5.11 4.64
N VAL A 134 9.68 5.05 4.01
CA VAL A 134 9.93 5.64 2.70
C VAL A 134 9.88 4.51 1.66
N LEU A 135 9.03 4.69 0.67
CA LEU A 135 8.71 3.71 -0.36
C LEU A 135 9.34 4.14 -1.68
N LYS A 136 10.03 3.25 -2.37
CA LYS A 136 10.57 3.48 -3.72
C LYS A 136 9.87 2.57 -4.71
N PHE A 137 9.43 3.14 -5.82
CA PHE A 137 8.66 2.47 -6.86
C PHE A 137 9.40 2.54 -8.20
N ALA A 138 9.37 1.44 -8.94
CA ALA A 138 9.66 1.42 -10.37
C ALA A 138 8.34 1.34 -11.15
N MET A 139 8.13 2.27 -12.08
CA MET A 139 6.96 2.32 -12.95
C MET A 139 7.28 1.60 -14.26
N VAL A 140 6.62 0.47 -14.49
CA VAL A 140 6.84 -0.38 -15.67
C VAL A 140 5.56 -0.38 -16.52
N ARG A 141 5.66 -0.04 -17.80
CA ARG A 141 4.50 -0.11 -18.72
C ARG A 141 4.25 -1.57 -19.10
N GLY A 142 2.98 -2.00 -19.04
CA GLY A 142 2.58 -3.31 -19.57
C GLY A 142 2.89 -3.39 -21.06
N GLY A 143 3.97 -4.09 -21.42
CA GLY A 143 4.47 -4.21 -22.80
C GLY A 143 5.96 -4.53 -22.92
N ASP A 144 6.79 -4.17 -21.93
CA ASP A 144 8.21 -4.52 -21.94
C ASP A 144 8.45 -5.85 -21.23
N GLY A 145 8.21 -6.94 -21.97
CA GLY A 145 8.64 -8.30 -21.61
C GLY A 145 10.17 -8.45 -21.57
N ARG A 146 10.83 -7.72 -20.68
CA ARG A 146 12.19 -8.03 -20.26
C ARG A 146 12.09 -8.63 -18.87
N GLU A 147 11.82 -9.92 -18.86
CA GLU A 147 12.29 -10.80 -17.79
C GLU A 147 13.79 -10.52 -17.64
N SER A 148 14.17 -10.06 -16.45
CA SER A 148 15.56 -10.02 -16.01
C SER A 148 15.89 -11.30 -15.24
#